data_AF-A0A819EGC4-F1
#
_entry.id   AF-A0A819EGC4-F1
#
_cell.length_a   1.000
_cell.length_b   1.000
_cell.length_c   1.000
_cell.angle_alpha   90.00
_cell.angle_beta   90.00
_cell.angle_gamma   90.00
#
_symmetry.space_group_name_H-M   'P 1'
#
loop_
_entity.id
_entity.type
_entity.pdbx_description
1 polymer ?
#
loop_
_entity_poly.entity_id
_entity_poly.type
_entity_poly.pdbx_seq_one_letter_code
_entity_poly.pdbx_strand_id
1 'polypeptide(L)'
;MSSIISRIIICIETGIVECKNDRKGLNTASKRFASLIQKIPTVLSRLQWKTPAQPVLILHKLRLEGVLAFAAFLRDNFDALCSRRREITQKDFDWRRCFRVYQQTSPSGLESKSSDSSMMSSSSYSEPIRMQVMDDIFSYGNEFYGIHQTLCITSTTEKCFLGIWLALSFKRPVLVQGNAAVGKKYTITSFARFLGRFVATFECSQHVDTSAVCMFTIGLVSDGCWGIFNNIHTLTVNVLSPLAEYITLISDALRTNNSAATITSESKEIPIRLSVGIIATRNPFAINPNTGNYTILLSANSISFSPIEQRSVISLTSFIDLLQYVNNLKKHTGSRPTSMASSGQKIEDAKRSLSIKTPSYAGAKSDQLLIAQAFIDVIDARLNPDHAKTFRIFVLETLVGRDESKMTTLNTTSAMLDKIIIDKAADQDFMPKRLWVAKCVQMVHAANVAKNMILCGSTHSGKSSAAMLMVDVLTQMQQQQQLQTSVQQQKSLSVPQESNYAQEIATQTHKVYRINPLAIESENVLLGYHTLANDWQDGVLTTMLRKANRNCHTSWICFDGIISRTWANLLPSILEKESSLQIRNEDKLFLRDQVKFMFETLSLADASPSFVANSTIIYFDKSVIDWKVIAGAWLKD
;
A
#
# COMPACT_ATOMS: atom_id res chain seq x y z
N MET A 1 2.30 -1.12 22.06
CA MET A 1 3.23 -1.42 20.95
C MET A 1 4.65 -1.01 21.32
N SER A 2 4.88 0.29 21.59
CA SER A 2 6.17 0.84 22.04
C SER A 2 6.82 0.08 23.20
N SER A 3 6.07 -0.27 24.25
CA SER A 3 6.61 -1.02 25.40
C SER A 3 7.10 -2.43 25.04
N ILE A 4 6.41 -3.13 24.13
CA ILE A 4 6.83 -4.47 23.66
C ILE A 4 8.13 -4.34 22.84
N ILE A 5 8.18 -3.34 21.95
CA ILE A 5 9.35 -3.07 21.12
C ILE A 5 10.56 -2.66 21.99
N SER A 6 10.35 -1.79 22.98
CA SER A 6 11.38 -1.37 23.93
C SER A 6 11.96 -2.58 24.69
N ARG A 7 11.10 -3.46 25.24
CA ARG A 7 11.55 -4.70 25.91
C ARG A 7 12.34 -5.62 24.98
N ILE A 8 11.93 -5.72 23.71
CA ILE A 8 12.64 -6.48 22.69
C ILE A 8 14.05 -5.91 22.47
N ILE A 9 14.17 -4.59 22.33
CA ILE A 9 15.46 -3.92 22.09
C ILE A 9 16.38 -4.05 23.30
N ILE A 10 15.85 -3.85 24.51
CA ILE A 10 16.60 -4.04 25.76
C ILE A 10 17.12 -5.48 25.85
N CYS A 11 16.31 -6.50 25.50
CA CYS A 11 16.75 -7.90 25.48
C CYS A 11 17.90 -8.15 24.50
N ILE A 12 17.91 -7.46 23.35
CA ILE A 12 18.98 -7.55 22.36
C ILE A 12 20.26 -6.89 22.89
N GLU A 13 20.15 -5.70 23.48
CA GLU A 13 21.30 -4.99 24.05
C GLU A 13 21.94 -5.74 25.20
N THR A 14 21.14 -6.33 26.10
CA THR A 14 21.66 -7.21 27.15
C THR A 14 22.43 -8.39 26.54
N GLY A 15 21.94 -8.97 25.45
CA GLY A 15 22.65 -10.04 24.73
C GLY A 15 23.97 -9.59 24.09
N ILE A 16 24.04 -8.36 23.56
CA ILE A 16 25.27 -7.78 23.02
C ILE A 16 26.29 -7.51 24.13
N VAL A 17 25.83 -7.04 25.30
CA VAL A 17 26.70 -6.84 26.47
C VAL A 17 27.22 -8.18 27.00
N GLU A 18 26.34 -9.17 27.15
CA GLU A 18 26.70 -10.53 27.56
C GLU A 18 27.68 -11.18 26.56
N CYS A 19 27.60 -10.84 25.27
CA CYS A 19 28.53 -11.35 24.24
C CYS A 19 29.99 -10.97 24.49
N LYS A 20 30.26 -9.88 25.24
CA LYS A 20 31.64 -9.54 25.68
C LYS A 20 32.21 -10.58 26.63
N ASN A 21 31.36 -11.24 27.41
CA ASN A 21 31.75 -12.20 28.45
C ASN A 21 31.56 -13.66 28.00
N ASP A 22 30.48 -13.96 27.26
CA ASP A 22 30.16 -15.29 26.72
C ASP A 22 29.64 -15.19 25.28
N ARG A 23 30.36 -15.84 24.35
CA ARG A 23 29.97 -15.93 22.92
C ARG A 23 28.60 -16.61 22.71
N LYS A 24 28.07 -17.36 23.68
CA LYS A 24 26.73 -17.97 23.64
C LYS A 24 25.61 -17.04 24.12
N GLY A 25 25.92 -15.90 24.74
CA GLY A 25 24.94 -14.93 25.22
C GLY A 25 24.01 -14.44 24.10
N LEU A 26 24.59 -14.15 22.93
CA LEU A 26 23.84 -13.69 21.75
C LEU A 26 22.83 -14.73 21.24
N ASN A 27 23.24 -16.00 21.16
CA ASN A 27 22.34 -17.11 20.77
C ASN A 27 21.21 -17.33 21.81
N THR A 28 21.49 -17.09 23.08
CA THR A 28 20.49 -17.18 24.15
C THR A 28 19.47 -16.05 24.06
N ALA A 29 19.92 -14.83 23.77
CA ALA A 29 19.04 -13.69 23.46
C ALA A 29 18.19 -13.95 22.21
N SER A 30 18.74 -14.54 21.14
CA SER A 30 17.98 -14.93 19.94
C SER A 30 16.82 -15.87 20.30
N LYS A 31 17.08 -16.89 21.12
CA LYS A 31 16.06 -17.85 21.57
C LYS A 31 14.97 -17.18 22.42
N ARG A 32 15.34 -16.29 23.35
CA ARG A 32 14.38 -15.51 24.16
C ARG A 32 13.49 -14.65 23.27
N PHE A 33 14.10 -13.97 22.30
CA PHE A 33 13.41 -13.15 21.32
C PHE A 33 12.45 -13.97 20.44
N ALA A 34 12.89 -15.12 19.92
CA ALA A 34 12.05 -16.03 19.14
C ALA A 34 10.85 -16.54 19.96
N SER A 35 11.05 -16.86 21.23
CA SER A 35 9.98 -17.27 22.14
C SER A 35 8.94 -16.15 22.39
N LEU A 36 9.36 -14.88 22.40
CA LEU A 36 8.44 -13.74 22.55
C LEU A 36 7.57 -13.58 21.28
N ILE A 37 8.18 -13.70 20.11
CA ILE A 37 7.49 -13.52 18.83
C ILE A 37 6.56 -14.67 18.49
N GLN A 38 6.93 -15.93 18.78
CA GLN A 38 6.16 -17.12 18.40
C GLN A 38 4.70 -17.11 18.91
N LYS A 39 4.41 -16.35 19.98
CA LYS A 39 3.06 -16.19 20.52
C LYS A 39 2.14 -15.35 19.62
N ILE A 40 2.67 -14.36 18.88
CA ILE A 40 1.87 -13.43 18.07
C ILE A 40 1.22 -14.12 16.85
N PRO A 41 1.94 -14.91 16.02
CA PRO A 41 1.35 -15.65 14.91
C PRO A 41 0.21 -16.57 15.33
N THR A 42 0.33 -17.24 16.49
CA THR A 42 -0.72 -18.15 16.98
C THR A 42 -2.02 -17.44 17.33
N VAL A 43 -1.96 -16.17 17.74
CA VAL A 43 -3.15 -15.34 17.99
C VAL A 43 -3.72 -14.84 16.67
N LEU A 44 -2.86 -14.48 15.71
CA LEU A 44 -3.28 -14.03 14.37
C LEU A 44 -3.96 -15.14 13.57
N SER A 45 -3.51 -16.39 13.65
CA SER A 45 -4.12 -17.51 12.93
C SER A 45 -5.46 -17.94 13.53
N ARG A 46 -5.61 -17.86 14.86
CA ARG A 46 -6.85 -18.24 15.56
C ARG A 46 -7.87 -17.11 15.66
N LEU A 47 -7.45 -15.85 15.46
CA LEU A 47 -8.26 -14.64 15.67
C LEU A 47 -8.96 -14.61 17.04
N GLN A 48 -8.34 -15.25 18.04
CA GLN A 48 -8.84 -15.35 19.40
C GLN A 48 -7.73 -15.05 20.39
N TRP A 49 -8.03 -14.25 21.41
CA TRP A 49 -7.13 -14.06 22.54
C TRP A 49 -7.06 -15.34 23.37
N LYS A 50 -5.97 -15.51 24.14
CA LYS A 50 -5.84 -16.64 25.07
C LYS A 50 -6.89 -16.62 26.19
N THR A 51 -7.39 -15.44 26.52
CA THR A 51 -8.53 -15.24 27.44
C THR A 51 -9.80 -14.99 26.62
N PRO A 52 -10.92 -15.68 26.88
CA PRO A 52 -12.10 -15.69 26.02
C PRO A 52 -12.95 -14.39 26.06
N ALA A 53 -12.51 -13.36 26.79
CA ALA A 53 -13.37 -12.23 27.13
C ALA A 53 -13.76 -11.34 25.92
N GLN A 54 -13.01 -11.35 24.81
CA GLN A 54 -13.30 -10.52 23.63
C GLN A 54 -12.81 -11.18 22.32
N PRO A 55 -13.49 -10.98 21.17
CA PRO A 55 -12.97 -11.37 19.85
C PRO A 55 -11.84 -10.43 19.38
N VAL A 56 -10.94 -10.92 18.52
CA VAL A 56 -9.90 -10.08 17.92
C VAL A 56 -10.50 -9.23 16.80
N LEU A 57 -10.70 -7.94 17.06
CA LEU A 57 -11.12 -6.95 16.04
C LEU A 57 -10.07 -6.83 14.92
N ILE A 58 -10.50 -6.43 13.72
CA ILE A 58 -9.62 -6.12 12.58
C ILE A 58 -8.52 -5.12 12.97
N LEU A 59 -8.86 -4.17 13.84
CA LEU A 59 -7.95 -3.19 14.42
C LEU A 59 -6.78 -3.85 15.18
N HIS A 60 -7.08 -4.87 15.98
CA HIS A 60 -6.10 -5.61 16.75
C HIS A 60 -5.21 -6.45 15.84
N LYS A 61 -5.78 -7.03 14.79
CA LYS A 61 -5.04 -7.75 13.74
C LYS A 61 -3.97 -6.85 13.10
N LEU A 62 -4.36 -5.67 12.60
CA LEU A 62 -3.44 -4.72 11.96
C LEU A 62 -2.32 -4.26 12.90
N ARG A 63 -2.64 -4.01 14.19
CA ARG A 63 -1.63 -3.66 15.20
C ARG A 63 -0.63 -4.79 15.43
N LEU A 64 -1.10 -6.03 15.54
CA LEU A 64 -0.26 -7.20 15.75
C LEU A 64 0.61 -7.51 14.53
N GLU A 65 0.08 -7.32 13.32
CA GLU A 65 0.86 -7.41 12.07
C GLU A 65 1.99 -6.37 12.05
N GLY A 66 1.72 -5.13 12.47
CA GLY A 66 2.75 -4.08 12.56
C GLY A 66 3.86 -4.40 13.57
N VAL A 67 3.49 -4.93 14.75
CA VAL A 67 4.48 -5.42 15.74
C VAL A 67 5.32 -6.53 15.13
N LEU A 68 4.69 -7.48 14.45
CA LEU A 68 5.35 -8.63 13.86
C LEU A 68 6.30 -8.21 12.73
N ALA A 69 5.91 -7.23 11.91
CA ALA A 69 6.77 -6.67 10.86
C ALA A 69 8.07 -6.10 11.43
N PHE A 70 7.97 -5.25 12.46
CA PHE A 70 9.13 -4.64 13.09
C PHE A 70 9.98 -5.67 13.85
N ALA A 71 9.32 -6.62 14.52
CA ALA A 71 10.01 -7.71 15.21
C ALA A 71 10.77 -8.60 14.20
N ALA A 72 10.18 -8.95 13.06
CA ALA A 72 10.89 -9.71 12.02
C ALA A 72 12.13 -8.95 11.50
N PHE A 73 12.03 -7.63 11.30
CA PHE A 73 13.18 -6.80 10.92
C PHE A 73 14.30 -6.82 11.98
N LEU A 74 13.97 -6.68 13.26
CA LEU A 74 14.97 -6.77 14.32
C LEU A 74 15.59 -8.17 14.40
N ARG A 75 14.80 -9.22 14.19
CA ARG A 75 15.29 -10.60 14.13
C ARG A 75 16.32 -10.77 13.04
N ASP A 76 16.00 -10.33 11.83
CA ASP A 76 16.83 -10.58 10.66
C ASP A 76 18.17 -9.83 10.78
N ASN A 77 18.17 -8.62 11.34
CA ASN A 77 19.40 -7.92 11.71
C ASN A 77 20.17 -8.63 12.82
N PHE A 78 19.47 -9.16 13.82
CA PHE A 78 20.09 -9.88 14.92
C PHE A 78 20.72 -11.22 14.48
N ASP A 79 20.04 -11.99 13.64
CA ASP A 79 20.56 -13.22 13.05
C ASP A 79 21.77 -12.92 12.13
N ALA A 80 21.72 -11.81 11.39
CA ALA A 80 22.86 -11.34 10.61
C ALA A 80 24.07 -11.01 11.49
N LEU A 81 23.87 -10.38 12.66
CA LEU A 81 24.92 -10.16 13.66
C LEU A 81 25.44 -11.50 14.21
N CYS A 82 24.55 -12.43 14.59
CA CYS A 82 24.92 -13.76 15.09
C CYS A 82 25.74 -14.60 14.10
N SER A 83 25.51 -14.43 12.79
CA SER A 83 26.23 -15.17 11.75
C SER A 83 27.71 -14.78 11.63
N ARG A 84 28.12 -13.66 12.22
CA ARG A 84 29.50 -13.15 12.13
C ARG A 84 30.40 -13.72 13.21
N ARG A 85 31.65 -13.99 12.84
CA ARG A 85 32.69 -14.54 13.73
C ARG A 85 33.53 -13.49 14.48
N ARG A 86 33.20 -12.19 14.37
CA ARG A 86 33.96 -11.08 14.99
C ARG A 86 33.33 -10.66 16.32
N GLU A 87 34.11 -9.99 17.18
CA GLU A 87 33.61 -9.39 18.41
C GLU A 87 32.61 -8.29 18.11
N ILE A 88 31.37 -8.49 18.55
CA ILE A 88 30.27 -7.55 18.37
C ILE A 88 30.24 -6.65 19.60
N THR A 89 30.27 -5.34 19.40
CA THR A 89 30.15 -4.36 20.48
C THR A 89 28.93 -3.47 20.25
N GLN A 90 28.46 -2.77 21.28
CA GLN A 90 27.40 -1.77 21.14
C GLN A 90 27.76 -0.63 20.16
N LYS A 91 29.05 -0.47 19.82
CA LYS A 91 29.55 0.50 18.85
C LYS A 91 29.51 -0.01 17.41
N ASP A 92 29.13 -1.26 17.18
CA ASP A 92 29.04 -1.84 15.85
C ASP A 92 28.05 -1.05 14.99
N PHE A 93 28.47 -0.73 13.76
CA PHE A 93 27.71 0.05 12.81
C PHE A 93 26.38 -0.61 12.48
N ASP A 94 26.35 -1.94 12.36
CA ASP A 94 25.12 -2.66 11.99
C ASP A 94 24.08 -2.70 13.12
N TRP A 95 24.51 -2.55 14.37
CA TRP A 95 23.58 -2.31 15.47
C TRP A 95 23.16 -0.84 15.55
N ARG A 96 24.11 0.09 15.40
CA ARG A 96 23.86 1.52 15.50
C ARG A 96 22.98 2.08 14.40
N ARG A 97 23.02 1.49 13.19
CA ARG A 97 22.14 1.87 12.07
C ARG A 97 20.68 1.51 12.32
N CYS A 98 20.39 0.56 13.20
CA CYS A 98 19.02 0.15 13.51
C CYS A 98 18.31 1.24 14.33
N PHE A 99 17.03 1.47 14.04
CA PHE A 99 16.19 2.37 14.82
C PHE A 99 15.91 1.75 16.20
N ARG A 100 16.49 2.33 17.24
CA ARG A 100 16.36 1.84 18.61
C ARG A 100 15.37 2.71 19.39
N VAL A 101 14.32 2.10 19.91
CA VAL A 101 13.24 2.76 20.65
C VAL A 101 13.40 2.44 22.13
N TYR A 102 13.61 3.48 22.93
CA TYR A 102 13.72 3.38 24.38
C TYR A 102 12.51 4.04 25.03
N GLN A 103 11.89 3.29 25.93
CA GLN A 103 10.92 3.84 26.86
C GLN A 103 11.67 4.28 28.12
N GLN A 104 11.63 5.57 28.44
CA GLN A 104 12.31 6.08 29.62
C GLN A 104 11.50 5.70 30.87
N THR A 105 11.91 4.61 31.54
CA THR A 105 11.51 4.38 32.93
C THR A 105 12.20 5.42 33.78
N SER A 106 11.46 6.11 34.65
CA SER A 106 12.07 6.98 35.67
C SER A 106 13.16 6.18 36.40
N PRO A 107 14.36 6.73 36.63
CA PRO A 107 15.40 6.02 37.36
C PRO A 107 14.97 5.88 38.82
N SER A 108 14.42 4.72 39.18
CA SER A 108 14.32 4.27 40.56
C SER A 108 15.74 3.92 41.03
N GLY A 109 16.41 4.86 41.71
CA GLY A 109 17.66 4.61 42.41
C GLY A 109 18.79 5.62 42.18
N LEU A 110 18.54 6.91 42.40
CA LEU A 110 19.57 7.84 42.88
C LEU A 110 18.87 8.97 43.63
N GLU A 111 19.00 8.95 44.95
CA GLU A 111 18.51 9.98 45.85
C GLU A 111 19.18 11.32 45.51
N SER A 112 18.41 12.28 45.01
CA SER A 112 18.72 13.70 45.21
C SER A 112 17.54 14.34 45.93
N LYS A 113 17.69 14.49 47.24
CA LYS A 113 16.76 15.25 48.09
C LYS A 113 16.78 16.70 47.63
N SER A 114 15.69 17.13 47.00
CA SER A 114 15.26 18.52 47.05
C SER A 114 13.75 18.51 47.23
N SER A 115 13.36 18.85 48.45
CA SER A 115 12.00 19.06 48.91
C SER A 115 11.34 20.18 48.12
N ASP A 116 10.31 19.85 47.35
CA ASP A 116 9.12 20.70 47.23
C ASP A 116 7.93 19.83 46.81
N SER A 117 7.19 19.40 47.83
CA SER A 117 5.92 18.71 47.70
C SER A 117 4.82 19.75 47.52
N SER A 118 4.32 19.93 46.30
CA SER A 118 2.95 20.39 46.12
C SER A 118 2.29 19.84 44.85
N MET A 119 1.07 19.33 45.07
CA MET A 119 0.01 19.02 44.10
C MET A 119 0.16 17.74 43.26
N MET A 120 -0.35 16.66 43.84
CA MET A 120 -0.84 15.50 43.09
C MET A 120 -2.01 15.93 42.19
N SER A 121 -1.83 15.85 40.88
CA SER A 121 -2.91 15.58 39.94
C SER A 121 -2.57 14.31 39.17
N SER A 122 -3.48 13.34 39.23
CA SER A 122 -3.40 12.03 38.59
C SER A 122 -3.71 12.14 37.10
N SER A 123 -2.78 12.68 36.32
CA SER A 123 -2.77 12.55 34.87
C SER A 123 -1.68 11.55 34.47
N SER A 124 -2.12 10.47 33.83
CA SER A 124 -1.28 9.41 33.27
C SER A 124 -0.42 9.96 32.11
N TYR A 125 0.57 10.80 32.41
CA TYR A 125 1.50 11.28 31.39
C TYR A 125 2.31 10.08 30.87
N SER A 126 2.03 9.70 29.63
CA SER A 126 2.84 8.73 28.87
C SER A 126 4.31 9.13 28.94
N GLU A 127 5.15 8.24 29.46
CA GLU A 127 6.61 8.44 29.50
C GLU A 127 7.14 8.83 28.11
N PRO A 128 8.07 9.81 28.01
CA PRO A 128 8.59 10.25 26.73
C PRO A 128 9.38 9.11 26.06
N ILE A 129 8.98 8.75 24.85
CA ILE A 129 9.67 7.75 24.02
C ILE A 129 10.84 8.43 23.34
N ARG A 130 12.05 7.90 23.56
CA ARG A 130 13.27 8.33 22.85
C ARG A 130 13.61 7.33 21.78
N MET A 131 13.92 7.81 20.59
CA MET A 131 14.45 6.99 19.52
C MET A 131 15.91 7.37 19.27
N GLN A 132 16.76 6.38 19.06
CA GLN A 132 18.18 6.56 18.77
C GLN A 132 18.53 5.87 17.45
N VAL A 133 19.25 6.60 16.62
CA VAL A 133 19.80 6.11 15.35
C VAL A 133 21.21 6.66 15.25
N MET A 134 22.17 5.80 14.98
CA MET A 134 23.59 6.16 15.10
C MET A 134 23.87 6.76 16.49
N ASP A 135 24.35 8.01 16.55
CA ASP A 135 24.58 8.78 17.78
C ASP A 135 23.50 9.82 18.04
N ASP A 136 22.57 10.01 17.11
CA ASP A 136 21.51 11.01 17.22
C ASP A 136 20.39 10.49 18.13
N ILE A 137 20.02 11.31 19.11
CA ILE A 137 18.88 11.06 20.01
C ILE A 137 17.76 12.00 19.59
N PHE A 138 16.57 11.43 19.40
CA PHE A 138 15.41 12.17 18.93
C PHE A 138 14.16 11.81 19.74
N SER A 139 13.34 12.83 20.02
CA SER A 139 12.05 12.70 20.70
C SER A 139 10.96 12.34 19.71
N TYR A 140 10.22 11.26 20.01
CA TYR A 140 9.06 10.86 19.22
C TYR A 140 8.04 12.00 19.14
N GLY A 141 7.51 12.26 17.94
CA GLY A 141 6.70 13.46 17.70
C GLY A 141 5.26 13.39 18.24
N ASN A 142 4.79 12.23 18.73
CA ASN A 142 3.46 12.01 19.28
C ASN A 142 2.27 12.29 18.34
N GLU A 143 2.49 12.35 17.03
CA GLU A 143 1.41 12.54 16.06
C GLU A 143 0.47 11.33 15.98
N PHE A 144 -0.84 11.57 15.98
CA PHE A 144 -1.84 10.52 15.88
C PHE A 144 -2.21 10.22 14.44
N TYR A 145 -1.78 9.05 13.95
CA TYR A 145 -2.05 8.57 12.59
C TYR A 145 -3.15 7.51 12.50
N GLY A 146 -3.79 7.13 13.60
CA GLY A 146 -4.68 5.97 13.60
C GLY A 146 -3.92 4.68 13.26
N ILE A 147 -4.61 3.72 12.64
CA ILE A 147 -4.05 2.40 12.32
C ILE A 147 -4.05 2.19 10.83
N HIS A 148 -2.84 2.06 10.30
CA HIS A 148 -2.59 1.79 8.89
C HIS A 148 -1.76 0.52 8.76
N GLN A 149 -1.83 -0.10 7.58
CA GLN A 149 -0.96 -1.22 7.23
C GLN A 149 0.50 -0.77 7.30
N THR A 150 1.29 -1.43 8.14
CA THR A 150 2.70 -1.08 8.38
C THR A 150 3.57 -1.61 7.24
N LEU A 151 4.51 -0.79 6.76
CA LEU A 151 5.52 -1.19 5.80
C LEU A 151 6.48 -2.21 6.44
N CYS A 152 6.70 -3.36 5.78
CA CYS A 152 7.75 -4.29 6.19
C CYS A 152 9.12 -3.67 5.91
N ILE A 153 9.95 -3.52 6.94
CA ILE A 153 11.30 -2.95 6.79
C ILE A 153 12.22 -4.04 6.23
N THR A 154 12.67 -3.85 5.00
CA THR A 154 13.72 -4.61 4.32
C THR A 154 15.06 -3.89 4.38
N SER A 155 16.15 -4.54 3.95
CA SER A 155 17.46 -3.88 3.84
C SER A 155 17.43 -2.65 2.92
N THR A 156 16.62 -2.66 1.85
CA THR A 156 16.51 -1.51 0.94
C THR A 156 15.79 -0.36 1.63
N THR A 157 14.63 -0.62 2.26
CA THR A 157 13.88 0.43 2.96
C THR A 157 14.63 0.95 4.19
N GLU A 158 15.38 0.11 4.89
CA GLU A 158 16.26 0.51 6.00
C GLU A 158 17.33 1.50 5.53
N LYS A 159 18.01 1.22 4.42
CA LYS A 159 18.98 2.15 3.82
C LYS A 159 18.33 3.47 3.42
N CYS A 160 17.11 3.43 2.87
CA CYS A 160 16.36 4.64 2.56
C CYS A 160 15.99 5.43 3.82
N PHE A 161 15.52 4.77 4.89
CA PHE A 161 15.22 5.41 6.17
C PHE A 161 16.47 6.06 6.76
N LEU A 162 17.60 5.36 6.77
CA LEU A 162 18.87 5.88 7.26
C LEU A 162 19.35 7.08 6.44
N GLY A 163 19.25 7.01 5.10
CA GLY A 163 19.62 8.12 4.23
C GLY A 163 18.74 9.36 4.43
N ILE A 164 17.42 9.17 4.55
CA ILE A 164 16.47 10.27 4.81
C ILE A 164 16.78 10.88 6.18
N TRP A 165 16.95 10.03 7.20
CA TRP A 165 17.30 10.47 8.56
C TRP A 165 18.57 11.30 8.59
N LEU A 166 19.66 10.77 8.03
CA LEU A 166 20.97 11.44 8.05
C LEU A 166 20.93 12.79 7.33
N ALA A 167 20.22 12.89 6.22
CA ALA A 167 20.09 14.15 5.50
C ALA A 167 19.29 15.19 6.31
N LEU A 168 18.21 14.77 6.98
CA LEU A 168 17.40 15.65 7.81
C LEU A 168 18.10 16.04 9.12
N SER A 169 18.92 15.17 9.71
CA SER A 169 19.71 15.51 10.90
C SER A 169 20.74 16.60 10.59
N PHE A 170 21.32 16.59 9.38
CA PHE A 170 22.18 17.67 8.87
C PHE A 170 21.42 18.88 8.31
N LYS A 171 20.10 19.00 8.53
CA LYS A 171 19.27 20.12 8.06
C LYS A 171 19.37 20.35 6.54
N ARG A 172 19.43 19.26 5.77
CA ARG A 172 19.45 19.31 4.30
C ARG A 172 18.12 18.82 3.73
N PRO A 173 17.65 19.40 2.62
CA PRO A 173 16.52 18.84 1.89
C PRO A 173 16.92 17.47 1.32
N VAL A 174 15.92 16.63 1.07
CA VAL A 174 16.12 15.25 0.59
C VAL A 174 15.46 15.06 -0.77
N LEU A 175 16.19 14.50 -1.73
CA LEU A 175 15.64 14.13 -3.03
C LEU A 175 15.59 12.61 -3.18
N VAL A 176 14.39 12.05 -3.18
CA VAL A 176 14.15 10.63 -3.36
C VAL A 176 13.86 10.32 -4.83
N GLN A 177 14.78 9.61 -5.48
CA GLN A 177 14.69 9.26 -6.90
C GLN A 177 14.36 7.78 -7.10
N GLY A 178 13.64 7.43 -8.15
CA GLY A 178 13.40 6.03 -8.52
C GLY A 178 12.25 5.89 -9.52
N ASN A 179 12.08 4.69 -10.07
CA ASN A 179 11.04 4.42 -11.06
C ASN A 179 9.63 4.71 -10.50
N ALA A 180 8.67 4.84 -11.40
CA ALA A 180 7.28 4.96 -10.99
C ALA A 180 6.79 3.67 -10.30
N ALA A 181 5.83 3.82 -9.39
CA ALA A 181 5.24 2.72 -8.59
C ALA A 181 6.23 1.93 -7.68
N VAL A 182 7.45 2.42 -7.43
CA VAL A 182 8.40 1.81 -6.48
C VAL A 182 8.04 2.11 -5.01
N GLY A 183 6.96 2.83 -4.73
CA GLY A 183 6.52 3.11 -3.35
C GLY A 183 7.35 4.19 -2.63
N LYS A 184 7.94 5.15 -3.37
CA LYS A 184 8.73 6.27 -2.83
C LYS A 184 7.97 7.05 -1.76
N LYS A 185 6.79 7.59 -2.12
CA LYS A 185 5.88 8.33 -1.23
C LYS A 185 5.51 7.48 -0.01
N TYR A 186 5.04 6.25 -0.25
CA TYR A 186 4.67 5.33 0.82
C TYR A 186 5.81 5.04 1.81
N THR A 187 7.05 4.94 1.34
CA THR A 187 8.23 4.73 2.19
C THR A 187 8.49 5.95 3.08
N ILE A 188 8.45 7.16 2.52
CA ILE A 188 8.65 8.41 3.27
C ILE A 188 7.53 8.60 4.30
N THR A 189 6.27 8.44 3.89
CA THR A 189 5.11 8.57 4.79
C THR A 189 5.15 7.52 5.89
N SER A 190 5.52 6.27 5.58
CA SER A 190 5.68 5.21 6.59
C SER A 190 6.81 5.52 7.57
N PHE A 191 7.90 6.13 7.09
CA PHE A 191 9.00 6.54 7.96
C PHE A 191 8.60 7.65 8.93
N ALA A 192 7.92 8.68 8.45
CA ALA A 192 7.47 9.76 9.31
C ALA A 192 6.42 9.30 10.33
N ARG A 193 5.51 8.39 9.92
CA ARG A 193 4.58 7.71 10.84
C ARG A 193 5.33 6.91 11.91
N PHE A 194 6.42 6.23 11.53
CA PHE A 194 7.28 5.53 12.48
C PHE A 194 7.92 6.48 13.49
N LEU A 195 8.28 7.71 13.09
CA LEU A 195 8.82 8.76 13.97
C LEU A 195 7.73 9.58 14.72
N GLY A 196 6.46 9.37 14.39
CA GLY A 196 5.34 10.14 14.94
C GLY A 196 5.36 11.61 14.54
N ARG A 197 5.84 11.94 13.34
CA ARG A 197 5.89 13.30 12.79
C ARG A 197 4.82 13.48 11.74
N PHE A 198 4.07 14.58 11.78
CA PHE A 198 3.07 14.91 10.75
C PHE A 198 3.72 15.09 9.36
N VAL A 199 3.05 14.58 8.32
CA VAL A 199 3.49 14.70 6.92
C VAL A 199 2.39 15.36 6.10
N ALA A 200 2.74 16.48 5.48
CA ALA A 200 1.93 17.09 4.44
C ALA A 200 2.48 16.72 3.05
N THR A 201 1.61 16.22 2.19
CA THR A 201 1.92 15.84 0.81
C THR A 201 1.38 16.87 -0.17
N PHE A 202 2.19 17.26 -1.15
CA PHE A 202 1.82 18.14 -2.26
C PHE A 202 2.08 17.41 -3.57
N GLU A 203 1.05 17.15 -4.37
CA GLU A 203 1.20 16.58 -5.71
C GLU A 203 1.57 17.67 -6.71
N CYS A 204 2.78 17.59 -7.26
CA CYS A 204 3.22 18.51 -8.29
C CYS A 204 2.54 18.18 -9.63
N SER A 205 2.02 19.20 -10.30
CA SER A 205 1.49 19.12 -11.66
C SER A 205 2.01 20.27 -12.54
N GLN A 206 1.83 20.18 -13.85
CA GLN A 206 2.29 21.21 -14.79
C GLN A 206 1.53 22.55 -14.64
N HIS A 207 0.34 22.53 -14.04
CA HIS A 207 -0.55 23.68 -13.93
C HIS A 207 -0.57 24.30 -12.53
N VAL A 208 0.40 23.96 -11.68
CA VAL A 208 0.49 24.54 -10.33
C VAL A 208 1.07 25.94 -10.42
N ASP A 209 0.45 26.90 -9.73
CA ASP A 209 0.94 28.26 -9.62
C ASP A 209 2.11 28.39 -8.62
N THR A 210 3.00 29.34 -8.84
CA THR A 210 4.15 29.58 -7.93
C THR A 210 3.69 29.93 -6.52
N SER A 211 2.63 30.75 -6.39
CA SER A 211 2.09 31.17 -5.10
C SER A 211 1.61 30.00 -4.23
N ALA A 212 0.99 28.99 -4.85
CA ALA A 212 0.54 27.76 -4.19
C ALA A 212 1.70 27.03 -3.50
N VAL A 213 2.77 26.80 -4.26
CA VAL A 213 3.96 26.09 -3.80
C VAL A 213 4.66 26.89 -2.70
N CYS A 214 4.75 28.21 -2.84
CA CYS A 214 5.31 29.08 -1.82
C CYS A 214 4.49 29.05 -0.53
N MET A 215 3.17 29.25 -0.60
CA MET A 215 2.28 29.22 0.57
C MET A 215 2.32 27.87 1.29
N PHE A 216 2.33 26.76 0.53
CA PHE A 216 2.51 25.43 1.09
C PHE A 216 3.85 25.30 1.83
N THR A 217 4.94 25.78 1.24
CA THR A 217 6.28 25.76 1.86
C THR A 217 6.35 26.60 3.12
N ILE A 218 5.75 27.80 3.11
CA ILE A 218 5.67 28.68 4.28
C ILE A 218 4.89 28.02 5.42
N GLY A 219 3.78 27.36 5.11
CA GLY A 219 2.98 26.59 6.07
C GLY A 219 3.78 25.46 6.71
N LEU A 220 4.55 24.69 5.91
CA LEU A 220 5.41 23.61 6.40
C LEU A 220 6.45 24.10 7.41
N VAL A 221 7.12 25.21 7.10
CA VAL A 221 8.19 25.77 7.93
C VAL A 221 7.66 26.36 9.22
N SER A 222 6.53 27.07 9.13
CA SER A 222 5.87 27.70 10.28
C SER A 222 5.37 26.65 11.29
N ASP A 223 4.83 25.53 10.80
CA ASP A 223 4.33 24.45 11.64
C ASP A 223 5.45 23.48 12.09
N GLY A 224 6.51 23.33 11.28
CA GLY A 224 7.62 22.44 11.57
C GLY A 224 7.33 20.97 11.26
N CYS A 225 6.40 20.70 10.35
CA CYS A 225 6.05 19.35 9.89
C CYS A 225 6.92 18.91 8.69
N TRP A 226 6.79 17.64 8.30
CA TRP A 226 7.50 17.14 7.11
C TRP A 226 6.67 17.38 5.85
N GLY A 227 7.29 17.94 4.82
CA GLY A 227 6.68 18.20 3.53
C GLY A 227 7.20 17.26 2.45
N ILE A 228 6.29 16.65 1.69
CA ILE A 228 6.63 15.83 0.51
C ILE A 228 6.13 16.52 -0.76
N PHE A 229 7.05 16.97 -1.60
CA PHE A 229 6.77 17.39 -2.98
C PHE A 229 6.81 16.17 -3.89
N ASN A 230 5.65 15.61 -4.22
CA ASN A 230 5.57 14.40 -5.02
C ASN A 230 5.64 14.73 -6.51
N ASN A 231 6.44 13.96 -7.26
CA ASN A 231 6.62 14.11 -8.70
C ASN A 231 7.18 15.47 -9.15
N ILE A 232 8.14 16.06 -8.44
CA ILE A 232 8.68 17.42 -8.72
C ILE A 232 9.13 17.68 -10.17
N HIS A 233 9.43 16.62 -10.92
CA HIS A 233 9.77 16.66 -12.35
C HIS A 233 8.63 17.11 -13.29
N THR A 234 7.40 17.17 -12.79
CA THR A 234 6.22 17.65 -13.52
C THR A 234 6.08 19.17 -13.45
N LEU A 235 6.77 19.86 -12.53
CA LEU A 235 6.71 21.31 -12.43
C LEU A 235 7.38 21.98 -13.64
N THR A 236 6.86 23.15 -13.99
CA THR A 236 7.47 24.02 -15.00
C THR A 236 8.70 24.72 -14.40
N VAL A 237 9.64 25.13 -15.26
CA VAL A 237 10.89 25.78 -14.82
C VAL A 237 10.62 27.08 -14.03
N ASN A 238 9.56 27.80 -14.41
CA ASN A 238 9.15 29.07 -13.80
C ASN A 238 8.72 28.92 -12.33
N VAL A 239 8.16 27.76 -11.97
CA VAL A 239 7.72 27.44 -10.59
C VAL A 239 8.87 26.79 -9.81
N LEU A 240 9.66 25.95 -10.48
CA LEU A 240 10.75 25.23 -9.85
C LEU A 240 11.89 26.15 -9.37
N SER A 241 12.22 27.20 -10.14
CA SER A 241 13.33 28.10 -9.80
C SER A 241 13.08 28.87 -8.50
N PRO A 242 11.93 29.55 -8.31
CA PRO A 242 11.59 30.19 -7.03
C PRO A 242 11.54 29.21 -5.87
N LEU A 243 10.98 28.02 -6.08
CA LEU A 243 10.93 26.97 -5.04
C LEU A 243 12.34 26.57 -4.55
N ALA A 244 13.30 26.43 -5.47
CA ALA A 244 14.66 26.04 -5.14
C ALA A 244 15.38 27.13 -4.32
N GLU A 245 15.16 28.40 -4.66
CA GLU A 245 15.68 29.55 -3.91
C GLU A 245 15.11 29.57 -2.48
N TYR A 246 13.79 29.41 -2.34
CA TYR A 246 13.10 29.33 -1.05
C TYR A 246 13.65 28.20 -0.17
N ILE A 247 13.79 26.98 -0.72
CA ILE A 247 14.30 25.82 0.02
C ILE A 247 15.75 26.05 0.48
N THR A 248 16.57 26.73 -0.34
CA THR A 248 17.95 27.05 0.01
C THR A 248 18.01 28.03 1.18
N LEU A 249 17.22 29.10 1.12
CA LEU A 249 17.10 30.09 2.20
C LEU A 249 16.65 29.46 3.52
N ILE A 250 15.64 28.58 3.47
CA ILE A 250 15.17 27.83 4.64
C ILE A 250 16.27 26.92 5.18
N SER A 251 16.98 26.22 4.30
CA SER A 251 18.05 25.29 4.69
C SER A 251 19.22 26.00 5.38
N ASP A 252 19.59 27.18 4.89
CA ASP A 252 20.66 27.96 5.49
C ASP A 252 20.24 28.53 6.86
N ALA A 253 19.01 29.01 6.99
CA ALA A 253 18.46 29.45 8.27
C ALA A 253 18.34 28.31 9.31
N LEU A 254 18.01 27.09 8.87
CA LEU A 254 18.01 25.90 9.73
C LEU A 254 19.40 25.49 10.19
N ARG A 255 20.45 25.72 9.37
CA ARG A 255 21.84 25.43 9.74
C ARG A 255 22.41 26.45 10.72
N THR A 256 22.02 27.72 10.61
CA THR A 256 22.40 28.77 11.57
C THR A 256 21.58 28.73 12.86
N ASN A 257 20.59 27.82 12.96
CA ASN A 257 19.63 27.74 14.07
C ASN A 257 18.87 29.05 14.31
N ASN A 258 18.61 29.81 13.25
CA ASN A 258 17.80 31.02 13.34
C ASN A 258 16.32 30.65 13.57
N SER A 259 15.67 31.34 14.50
CA SER A 259 14.25 31.15 14.82
C SER A 259 13.31 31.82 13.80
N ALA A 260 13.85 32.65 12.91
CA ALA A 260 13.11 33.30 11.83
C ALA A 260 13.99 33.45 10.58
N ALA A 261 13.37 33.41 9.40
CA ALA A 261 13.99 33.88 8.17
C ALA A 261 13.11 34.92 7.48
N THR A 262 13.76 35.95 6.94
CA THR A 262 13.14 36.95 6.08
C THR A 262 13.13 36.45 4.64
N ILE A 263 11.95 36.38 4.03
CA ILE A 263 11.84 36.11 2.60
C ILE A 263 11.96 37.43 1.84
N THR A 264 12.94 37.49 0.94
CA THR A 264 13.36 38.69 0.21
C THR A 264 12.29 39.25 -0.75
N SER A 265 11.32 38.43 -1.19
CA SER A 265 10.28 38.88 -2.14
C SER A 265 9.12 39.65 -1.50
N GLU A 266 8.85 39.47 -0.20
CA GLU A 266 7.70 40.10 0.49
C GLU A 266 8.07 40.78 1.81
N SER A 267 9.35 40.80 2.20
CA SER A 267 9.82 41.34 3.50
C SER A 267 9.10 40.76 4.72
N LYS A 268 8.56 39.54 4.60
CA LYS A 268 7.83 38.85 5.65
C LYS A 268 8.77 37.96 6.44
N GLU A 269 8.81 38.17 7.76
CA GLU A 269 9.47 37.25 8.70
C GLU A 269 8.61 36.01 8.91
N ILE A 270 9.20 34.84 8.72
CA ILE A 270 8.52 33.56 8.93
C ILE A 270 9.20 32.84 10.10
N PRO A 271 8.43 32.40 11.11
CA PRO A 271 8.98 31.61 12.20
C PRO A 271 9.45 30.25 11.66
N ILE A 272 10.68 29.87 11.97
CA ILE A 272 11.27 28.60 11.55
C ILE A 272 11.30 27.63 12.72
N ARG A 273 10.57 26.52 12.57
CA ARG A 273 10.69 25.39 13.50
C ARG A 273 11.72 24.38 13.00
N LEU A 274 12.70 24.08 13.86
CA LEU A 274 13.83 23.19 13.55
C LEU A 274 13.43 21.73 13.22
N SER A 275 12.18 21.34 13.47
CA SER A 275 11.65 20.01 13.18
C SER A 275 11.20 19.82 11.73
N VAL A 276 11.17 20.88 10.92
CA VAL A 276 10.75 20.83 9.52
C VAL A 276 11.65 19.87 8.72
N GLY A 277 11.03 19.11 7.82
CA GLY A 277 11.74 18.23 6.89
C GLY A 277 11.20 18.40 5.49
N ILE A 278 12.03 18.83 4.54
CA ILE A 278 11.64 19.04 3.15
C ILE A 278 12.15 17.88 2.30
N ILE A 279 11.23 17.15 1.68
CA ILE A 279 11.52 15.96 0.89
C ILE A 279 10.83 16.08 -0.47
N ALA A 280 11.54 15.78 -1.55
CA ALA A 280 10.99 15.77 -2.90
C ALA A 280 11.14 14.38 -3.53
N THR A 281 10.18 13.98 -4.38
CA THR A 281 10.27 12.73 -5.15
C THR A 281 10.43 13.00 -6.65
N ARG A 282 11.29 12.23 -7.31
CA ARG A 282 11.54 12.34 -8.76
C ARG A 282 11.52 10.98 -9.44
N ASN A 283 11.01 10.94 -10.66
CA ASN A 283 11.24 9.82 -11.58
C ASN A 283 12.37 10.19 -12.55
N PRO A 284 13.53 9.51 -12.52
CA PRO A 284 14.67 9.87 -13.38
C PRO A 284 14.41 9.57 -14.87
N PHE A 285 13.51 8.63 -15.19
CA PHE A 285 13.19 8.22 -16.57
C PHE A 285 11.98 8.95 -17.16
N ALA A 286 11.38 9.87 -16.44
CA ALA A 286 10.29 10.66 -16.99
C ALA A 286 10.85 11.61 -18.06
N ILE A 287 10.18 11.63 -19.21
CA ILE A 287 10.52 12.44 -20.39
C ILE A 287 10.24 13.91 -20.03
N ASN A 288 11.19 14.58 -19.41
CA ASN A 288 11.24 16.03 -19.33
C ASN A 288 12.72 16.48 -19.37
N PRO A 289 13.12 17.31 -20.36
CA PRO A 289 14.51 17.69 -20.62
C PRO A 289 15.06 18.76 -19.66
N ASN A 290 14.32 19.17 -18.63
CA ASN A 290 14.67 20.30 -17.76
C ASN A 290 15.78 19.97 -16.74
N THR A 291 16.73 19.10 -17.09
CA THR A 291 17.75 18.51 -16.22
C THR A 291 18.72 19.53 -15.59
N GLY A 292 18.86 20.73 -16.18
CA GLY A 292 19.86 21.74 -15.76
C GLY A 292 19.54 22.49 -14.46
N ASN A 293 18.28 22.84 -14.20
CA ASN A 293 17.91 23.70 -13.05
C ASN A 293 17.56 22.94 -11.77
N TYR A 294 17.43 21.61 -11.84
CA TYR A 294 17.32 20.79 -10.63
C TYR A 294 18.61 20.79 -9.81
N THR A 295 19.73 21.31 -10.34
CA THR A 295 21.08 21.20 -9.73
C THR A 295 21.17 21.85 -8.36
N ILE A 296 20.40 22.92 -8.12
CA ILE A 296 20.33 23.61 -6.83
C ILE A 296 19.59 22.74 -5.79
N LEU A 297 18.49 22.09 -6.21
CA LEU A 297 17.83 21.03 -5.43
C LEU A 297 18.66 19.73 -5.38
N LEU A 298 19.58 19.46 -6.32
CA LEU A 298 20.47 18.29 -6.37
C LEU A 298 21.71 18.46 -5.47
N SER A 299 21.92 19.64 -4.86
CA SER A 299 22.78 19.77 -3.68
C SER A 299 22.18 19.06 -2.45
N ALA A 300 20.91 18.64 -2.52
CA ALA A 300 20.28 17.71 -1.60
C ALA A 300 20.95 16.33 -1.68
N ASN A 301 20.99 15.64 -0.53
CA ASN A 301 21.38 14.24 -0.50
C ASN A 301 20.38 13.42 -1.35
N SER A 302 20.81 13.01 -2.54
CA SER A 302 19.98 12.21 -3.43
C SER A 302 19.98 10.74 -3.00
N ILE A 303 18.78 10.18 -2.83
CA ILE A 303 18.59 8.79 -2.44
C ILE A 303 17.89 8.09 -3.59
N SER A 304 18.63 7.21 -4.26
CA SER A 304 18.10 6.40 -5.34
C SER A 304 17.46 5.13 -4.80
N PHE A 305 16.17 5.00 -5.00
CA PHE A 305 15.44 3.74 -4.86
C PHE A 305 15.73 2.88 -6.08
N SER A 306 16.37 1.74 -5.83
CA SER A 306 16.26 0.60 -6.74
C SER A 306 14.82 0.05 -6.67
N PRO A 307 14.34 -0.65 -7.71
CA PRO A 307 13.07 -1.37 -7.61
C PRO A 307 13.09 -2.19 -6.32
N ILE A 308 12.13 -1.93 -5.42
CA ILE A 308 11.96 -2.73 -4.21
C ILE A 308 11.98 -4.17 -4.68
N GLU A 309 12.88 -4.99 -4.14
CA GLU A 309 12.74 -6.44 -4.28
C GLU A 309 11.38 -6.77 -3.67
N GLN A 310 10.35 -6.91 -4.49
CA GLN A 310 8.95 -7.20 -4.11
C GLN A 310 8.81 -8.51 -3.33
N ARG A 311 9.93 -9.19 -3.03
CA ARG A 311 10.06 -10.35 -2.14
C ARG A 311 9.40 -10.21 -0.77
N SER A 312 9.05 -9.01 -0.34
CA SER A 312 8.68 -8.69 1.06
C SER A 312 7.30 -8.04 1.25
N VAL A 313 6.56 -7.75 0.17
CA VAL A 313 5.26 -7.04 0.25
C VAL A 313 4.06 -7.99 0.16
N ILE A 314 4.28 -9.30 0.16
CA ILE A 314 3.20 -10.27 0.32
C ILE A 314 2.77 -10.23 1.79
N SER A 315 1.49 -9.96 2.04
CA SER A 315 0.84 -9.85 3.35
C SER A 315 1.45 -10.77 4.42
N LEU A 316 1.78 -10.21 5.58
CA LEU A 316 2.53 -10.85 6.67
C LEU A 316 1.85 -12.10 7.27
N THR A 317 0.56 -12.32 7.03
CA THR A 317 -0.11 -13.57 7.40
C THR A 317 0.29 -14.74 6.48
N SER A 318 0.43 -14.50 5.19
CA SER A 318 0.94 -15.50 4.21
C SER A 318 2.48 -15.58 4.18
N PHE A 319 3.17 -14.55 4.69
CA PHE A 319 4.63 -14.47 4.66
C PHE A 319 5.32 -15.38 5.68
N ILE A 320 4.69 -15.69 6.83
CA ILE A 320 5.30 -16.58 7.84
C ILE A 320 5.41 -18.01 7.30
N ASP A 321 4.36 -18.50 6.62
CA ASP A 321 4.34 -19.83 6.02
C ASP A 321 5.18 -19.88 4.74
N LEU A 322 5.13 -18.82 3.93
CA LEU A 322 5.95 -18.69 2.72
C LEU A 322 7.44 -18.50 3.05
N LEU A 323 7.82 -17.84 4.15
CA LEU A 323 9.21 -17.75 4.62
C LEU A 323 9.74 -19.08 5.13
N GLN A 324 8.94 -19.87 5.86
CA GLN A 324 9.36 -21.22 6.26
C GLN A 324 9.57 -22.11 5.03
N TYR A 325 8.71 -21.99 4.02
CA TYR A 325 8.83 -22.71 2.75
C TYR A 325 10.02 -22.23 1.90
N VAL A 326 10.19 -20.92 1.72
CA VAL A 326 11.29 -20.32 0.92
C VAL A 326 12.65 -20.48 1.60
N ASN A 327 12.72 -20.44 2.93
CA ASN A 327 13.96 -20.74 3.65
C ASN A 327 14.34 -22.22 3.56
N ASN A 328 13.36 -23.12 3.44
CA ASN A 328 13.61 -24.53 3.15
C ASN A 328 14.03 -24.75 1.68
N LEU A 329 13.47 -24.01 0.72
CA LEU A 329 13.91 -24.01 -0.68
C LEU A 329 15.34 -23.47 -0.86
N LYS A 330 15.71 -22.38 -0.18
CA LYS A 330 17.06 -21.80 -0.24
C LYS A 330 18.17 -22.74 0.24
N LYS A 331 17.87 -23.67 1.14
CA LYS A 331 18.83 -24.71 1.55
C LYS A 331 19.11 -25.73 0.44
N HIS A 332 18.28 -25.80 -0.60
CA HIS A 332 18.34 -26.84 -1.63
C HIS A 332 18.48 -26.32 -3.08
N THR A 333 18.19 -25.05 -3.38
CA THR A 333 18.32 -24.48 -4.73
C THR A 333 19.19 -23.21 -4.71
N GLY A 334 20.49 -23.38 -4.92
CA GLY A 334 21.49 -22.31 -4.93
C GLY A 334 21.56 -21.46 -6.20
N SER A 335 20.49 -21.31 -6.99
CA SER A 335 20.54 -20.53 -8.24
C SER A 335 19.36 -19.57 -8.42
N ARG A 336 19.71 -18.40 -8.96
CA ARG A 336 18.85 -17.24 -9.24
C ARG A 336 18.17 -17.47 -10.61
N PRO A 337 16.85 -17.36 -10.76
CA PRO A 337 16.23 -17.41 -12.08
C PRO A 337 16.42 -16.04 -12.77
N THR A 338 17.45 -15.94 -13.60
CA THR A 338 17.57 -14.89 -14.62
C THR A 338 16.91 -15.36 -15.90
N SER A 339 16.06 -14.50 -16.47
CA SER A 339 15.68 -14.42 -17.89
C SER A 339 15.80 -15.71 -18.72
N MET A 340 14.67 -16.41 -18.93
CA MET A 340 14.59 -17.43 -19.98
C MET A 340 13.35 -17.20 -20.85
N ALA A 341 13.53 -16.35 -21.85
CA ALA A 341 12.94 -16.57 -23.17
C ALA A 341 14.00 -17.29 -24.02
N SER A 342 13.54 -18.16 -24.92
CA SER A 342 14.27 -18.89 -25.98
C SER A 342 15.38 -19.88 -25.57
N SER A 343 15.01 -21.17 -25.49
CA SER A 343 15.63 -22.29 -26.24
C SER A 343 15.20 -23.64 -25.63
N GLY A 344 14.47 -24.43 -26.42
CA GLY A 344 13.74 -25.63 -26.00
C GLY A 344 14.57 -26.90 -25.76
N GLN A 345 15.88 -26.81 -25.49
CA GLN A 345 16.74 -28.00 -25.34
C GLN A 345 17.48 -28.13 -24.00
N LYS A 346 17.38 -27.16 -23.08
CA LYS A 346 17.95 -27.27 -21.71
C LYS A 346 16.93 -27.63 -20.62
N ILE A 347 15.70 -27.95 -21.01
CA ILE A 347 14.60 -28.31 -20.09
C ILE A 347 14.66 -29.79 -19.69
N GLU A 348 15.36 -30.67 -20.41
CA GLU A 348 15.44 -32.09 -20.08
C GLU A 348 16.50 -32.45 -19.03
N ASP A 349 17.63 -31.74 -19.00
CA ASP A 349 18.67 -32.00 -18.00
C ASP A 349 18.29 -31.53 -16.59
N ALA A 350 17.37 -30.55 -16.46
CA ALA A 350 16.78 -30.15 -15.19
C ALA A 350 15.73 -31.15 -14.66
N LYS A 351 15.17 -32.02 -15.51
CA LYS A 351 14.11 -32.97 -15.12
C LYS A 351 14.62 -34.16 -14.32
N ARG A 352 15.90 -34.56 -14.47
CA ARG A 352 16.46 -35.74 -13.77
C ARG A 352 17.02 -35.45 -12.37
N SER A 353 17.26 -34.19 -12.01
CA SER A 353 17.87 -33.81 -10.72
C SER A 353 16.86 -33.33 -9.65
N LEU A 354 15.57 -33.21 -9.98
CA LEU A 354 14.52 -32.64 -9.12
C LEU A 354 13.61 -33.69 -8.44
N SER A 355 14.12 -34.89 -8.12
CA SER A 355 13.43 -35.82 -7.22
C SER A 355 13.64 -35.38 -5.76
N ILE A 356 12.92 -34.34 -5.32
CA ILE A 356 12.96 -33.87 -3.93
C ILE A 356 11.73 -34.43 -3.19
N LYS A 357 11.98 -35.37 -2.27
CA LYS A 357 10.98 -35.82 -1.28
C LYS A 357 10.72 -34.68 -0.28
N THR A 358 9.54 -34.08 -0.32
CA THR A 358 9.10 -33.08 0.66
C THR A 358 8.52 -33.77 1.91
N PRO A 359 8.86 -33.33 3.14
CA PRO A 359 8.24 -33.86 4.36
C PRO A 359 6.79 -33.39 4.48
N SER A 360 5.88 -34.34 4.67
CA SER A 360 4.43 -34.13 4.68
C SER A 360 3.96 -33.55 6.02
N TYR A 361 3.76 -32.22 6.08
CA TYR A 361 2.91 -31.59 7.10
C TYR A 361 1.48 -31.43 6.53
N ALA A 362 0.50 -32.10 7.15
CA ALA A 362 -0.87 -32.18 6.66
C ALA A 362 -1.63 -30.83 6.61
N GLY A 363 -1.24 -29.83 7.43
CA GLY A 363 -1.80 -28.47 7.39
C GLY A 363 -1.19 -27.54 6.31
N ALA A 364 0.07 -27.77 5.92
CA ALA A 364 0.73 -26.93 4.92
C ALA A 364 0.16 -27.10 3.49
N LYS A 365 -0.49 -28.23 3.23
CA LYS A 365 -1.08 -28.53 1.91
C LYS A 365 -2.34 -27.72 1.62
N SER A 366 -3.16 -27.40 2.63
CA SER A 366 -4.35 -26.53 2.43
C SER A 366 -3.95 -25.09 2.15
N ASP A 367 -2.93 -24.59 2.85
CA ASP A 367 -2.48 -23.20 2.70
C ASP A 367 -1.78 -22.99 1.35
N GLN A 368 -1.01 -23.98 0.88
CA GLN A 368 -0.42 -23.98 -0.46
C GLN A 368 -1.48 -23.94 -1.56
N LEU A 369 -2.58 -24.68 -1.41
CA LEU A 369 -3.70 -24.66 -2.36
C LEU A 369 -4.43 -23.31 -2.35
N LEU A 370 -4.64 -22.71 -1.18
CA LEU A 370 -5.24 -21.38 -1.08
C LEU A 370 -4.35 -20.29 -1.70
N ILE A 371 -3.03 -20.38 -1.50
CA ILE A 371 -2.05 -19.49 -2.12
C ILE A 371 -2.06 -19.67 -3.64
N ALA A 372 -2.04 -20.91 -4.13
CA ALA A 372 -2.10 -21.21 -5.55
C ALA A 372 -3.39 -20.66 -6.19
N GLN A 373 -4.53 -20.84 -5.51
CA GLN A 373 -5.82 -20.30 -5.94
C GLN A 373 -5.79 -18.76 -5.98
N ALA A 374 -5.27 -18.11 -4.95
CA ALA A 374 -5.15 -16.65 -4.92
C ALA A 374 -4.23 -16.12 -6.04
N PHE A 375 -3.14 -16.83 -6.35
CA PHE A 375 -2.28 -16.49 -7.49
C PHE A 375 -3.02 -16.61 -8.81
N ILE A 376 -3.79 -17.69 -8.99
CA ILE A 376 -4.62 -17.87 -10.19
C ILE A 376 -5.65 -16.74 -10.26
N ASP A 377 -6.46 -16.51 -9.23
CA ASP A 377 -7.52 -15.50 -9.27
C ASP A 377 -7.01 -14.07 -9.58
N VAL A 378 -5.83 -13.71 -9.06
CA VAL A 378 -5.25 -12.36 -9.25
C VAL A 378 -4.48 -12.21 -10.56
N ILE A 379 -3.66 -13.20 -10.94
CA ILE A 379 -2.74 -13.09 -12.08
C ILE A 379 -3.40 -13.59 -13.37
N ASP A 380 -4.24 -14.62 -13.30
CA ASP A 380 -4.92 -15.18 -14.48
C ASP A 380 -5.76 -14.14 -15.22
N ALA A 381 -6.37 -13.21 -14.47
CA ALA A 381 -7.15 -12.11 -15.04
C ALA A 381 -6.32 -11.16 -15.92
N ARG A 382 -5.05 -11.02 -15.57
CA ARG A 382 -4.09 -10.09 -16.18
C ARG A 382 -3.33 -10.72 -17.34
N LEU A 383 -3.56 -11.99 -17.65
CA LEU A 383 -2.84 -12.69 -18.70
C LEU A 383 -3.73 -12.94 -19.93
N ASN A 384 -3.09 -12.93 -21.10
CA ASN A 384 -3.69 -13.45 -22.32
C ASN A 384 -4.02 -14.95 -22.15
N PRO A 385 -5.05 -15.48 -22.83
CA PRO A 385 -5.51 -16.86 -22.63
C PRO A 385 -4.40 -17.92 -22.83
N ASP A 386 -3.47 -17.71 -23.76
CA ASP A 386 -2.35 -18.62 -23.97
C ASP A 386 -1.31 -18.56 -22.85
N HIS A 387 -1.02 -17.36 -22.36
CA HIS A 387 -0.11 -17.16 -21.23
C HIS A 387 -0.73 -17.63 -19.91
N ALA A 388 -2.05 -17.46 -19.76
CA ALA A 388 -2.82 -17.92 -18.61
C ALA A 388 -2.75 -19.45 -18.46
N LYS A 389 -2.86 -20.21 -19.56
CA LYS A 389 -2.68 -21.67 -19.54
C LYS A 389 -1.29 -22.05 -19.05
N THR A 390 -0.24 -21.46 -19.63
CA THR A 390 1.15 -21.71 -19.23
C THR A 390 1.39 -21.33 -17.76
N PHE A 391 0.83 -20.21 -17.32
CA PHE A 391 0.93 -19.75 -15.94
C PHE A 391 0.24 -20.71 -14.95
N ARG A 392 -0.98 -21.18 -15.25
CA ARG A 392 -1.68 -22.16 -14.40
C ARG A 392 -0.86 -23.45 -14.27
N ILE A 393 -0.32 -23.96 -15.37
CA ILE A 393 0.56 -25.14 -15.35
C ILE A 393 1.77 -24.88 -14.45
N PHE A 394 2.43 -23.72 -14.61
CA PHE A 394 3.58 -23.34 -13.79
C PHE A 394 3.24 -23.25 -12.29
N VAL A 395 2.12 -22.63 -11.93
CA VAL A 395 1.66 -22.52 -10.53
C VAL A 395 1.39 -23.90 -9.94
N LEU A 396 0.71 -24.77 -10.69
CA LEU A 396 0.38 -26.12 -10.25
C LEU A 396 1.63 -27.00 -10.12
N GLU A 397 2.58 -26.88 -11.05
CA GLU A 397 3.84 -27.63 -10.99
C GLU A 397 4.73 -27.17 -9.83
N THR A 398 4.76 -25.86 -9.55
CA THR A 398 5.64 -25.28 -8.52
C THR A 398 5.08 -25.41 -7.10
N LEU A 399 3.76 -25.29 -6.92
CA LEU A 399 3.12 -25.22 -5.60
C LEU A 399 2.34 -26.48 -5.20
N VAL A 400 1.75 -27.20 -6.16
CA VAL A 400 0.77 -28.27 -5.86
C VAL A 400 1.33 -29.66 -6.19
N GLY A 401 2.24 -29.76 -7.16
CA GLY A 401 2.79 -31.03 -7.62
C GLY A 401 1.76 -31.87 -8.36
N ARG A 402 1.45 -31.50 -9.62
CA ARG A 402 0.68 -32.22 -10.66
C ARG A 402 -0.72 -32.80 -10.34
N ASP A 403 -1.22 -32.75 -9.11
CA ASP A 403 -2.57 -33.24 -8.79
C ASP A 403 -3.65 -32.16 -9.00
N GLU A 404 -4.16 -32.01 -10.23
CA GLU A 404 -5.30 -31.13 -10.56
C GLU A 404 -6.61 -31.52 -9.84
N SER A 405 -6.73 -32.78 -9.44
CA SER A 405 -7.92 -33.35 -8.76
C SER A 405 -8.19 -32.77 -7.36
N LYS A 406 -7.25 -32.01 -6.78
CA LYS A 406 -7.38 -31.36 -5.46
C LYS A 406 -7.91 -29.93 -5.51
N MET A 407 -7.91 -29.26 -6.66
CA MET A 407 -8.50 -27.92 -6.79
C MET A 407 -10.04 -27.97 -6.84
N THR A 408 -10.62 -29.11 -7.21
CA THR A 408 -12.05 -29.24 -7.48
C THR A 408 -12.91 -29.08 -6.22
N THR A 409 -12.37 -29.33 -5.02
CA THR A 409 -13.08 -29.25 -3.74
C THR A 409 -13.33 -27.83 -3.23
N LEU A 410 -12.70 -26.79 -3.81
CA LEU A 410 -12.94 -25.39 -3.46
C LEU A 410 -13.94 -24.68 -4.38
N ASN A 411 -14.39 -25.34 -5.46
CA ASN A 411 -15.27 -24.75 -6.48
C ASN A 411 -16.74 -24.56 -6.05
N THR A 412 -17.12 -24.97 -4.83
CA THR A 412 -18.52 -24.93 -4.36
C THR A 412 -19.07 -23.50 -4.28
N THR A 413 -18.25 -22.51 -3.94
CA THR A 413 -18.62 -21.09 -3.93
C THR A 413 -18.69 -20.50 -5.34
N SER A 414 -17.79 -20.90 -6.24
CA SER A 414 -17.82 -20.49 -7.65
C SER A 414 -19.08 -21.01 -8.36
N ALA A 415 -19.52 -22.24 -8.05
CA ALA A 415 -20.73 -22.83 -8.62
C ALA A 415 -22.03 -22.10 -8.24
N MET A 416 -22.08 -21.46 -7.06
CA MET A 416 -23.21 -20.62 -6.67
C MET A 416 -23.22 -19.31 -7.45
N LEU A 417 -22.05 -18.70 -7.65
CA LEU A 417 -21.89 -17.48 -8.44
C LEU A 417 -22.24 -17.70 -9.91
N ASP A 418 -21.80 -18.83 -10.48
CA ASP A 418 -22.13 -19.21 -11.86
C ASP A 418 -23.64 -19.24 -12.08
N LYS A 419 -24.40 -19.83 -11.15
CA LYS A 419 -25.87 -19.87 -11.22
C LYS A 419 -26.49 -18.48 -11.19
N ILE A 420 -26.09 -17.65 -10.23
CA ILE A 420 -26.61 -16.29 -10.08
C ILE A 420 -26.33 -15.46 -11.35
N ILE A 421 -25.14 -15.59 -11.93
CA ILE A 421 -24.76 -14.90 -13.16
C ILE A 421 -25.60 -15.38 -14.35
N ILE A 422 -25.86 -16.69 -14.45
CA ILE A 422 -26.68 -17.26 -15.53
C ILE A 422 -28.12 -16.78 -15.41
N ASP A 423 -28.70 -16.81 -14.21
CA ASP A 423 -30.07 -16.35 -13.95
C ASP A 423 -30.21 -14.86 -14.29
N LYS A 424 -29.28 -14.01 -13.85
CA LYS A 424 -29.28 -12.57 -14.16
C LYS A 424 -28.98 -12.26 -15.62
N ALA A 425 -28.20 -13.10 -16.30
CA ALA A 425 -27.98 -12.98 -17.72
C ALA A 425 -29.26 -13.28 -18.50
N ALA A 426 -30.03 -14.28 -18.08
CA ALA A 426 -31.32 -14.60 -18.67
C ALA A 426 -32.35 -13.49 -18.44
N ASP A 427 -32.38 -12.86 -17.26
CA ASP A 427 -33.24 -11.70 -16.98
C ASP A 427 -33.00 -10.50 -17.92
N GLN A 428 -31.78 -10.37 -18.46
CA GLN A 428 -31.35 -9.30 -19.35
C GLN A 428 -31.30 -9.75 -20.83
N ASP A 429 -31.92 -10.89 -21.16
CA ASP A 429 -31.93 -11.51 -22.49
C ASP A 429 -30.54 -11.81 -23.09
N PHE A 430 -29.50 -11.90 -22.25
CA PHE A 430 -28.17 -12.29 -22.69
C PHE A 430 -28.07 -13.80 -22.88
N MET A 431 -27.27 -14.22 -23.85
CA MET A 431 -26.94 -15.64 -24.06
C MET A 431 -25.63 -15.97 -23.33
N PRO A 432 -25.66 -16.62 -22.14
CA PRO A 432 -24.47 -16.86 -21.35
C PRO A 432 -23.62 -17.98 -21.97
N LYS A 433 -22.52 -17.61 -22.63
CA LYS A 433 -21.47 -18.57 -23.03
C LYS A 433 -20.54 -18.84 -21.84
N ARG A 434 -20.10 -20.08 -21.66
CA ARG A 434 -19.24 -20.51 -20.53
C ARG A 434 -17.99 -19.64 -20.32
N LEU A 435 -17.31 -19.24 -21.40
CA LEU A 435 -16.12 -18.38 -21.33
C LEU A 435 -16.45 -16.96 -20.84
N TRP A 436 -17.61 -16.43 -21.25
CA TRP A 436 -18.07 -15.11 -20.83
C TRP A 436 -18.51 -15.12 -19.35
N VAL A 437 -19.21 -16.17 -18.91
CA VAL A 437 -19.56 -16.36 -17.48
C VAL A 437 -18.30 -16.44 -16.61
N ALA A 438 -17.29 -17.21 -17.02
CA ALA A 438 -16.02 -17.28 -16.30
C ALA A 438 -15.32 -15.92 -16.17
N LYS A 439 -15.43 -15.05 -17.18
CA LYS A 439 -14.93 -13.67 -17.13
C LYS A 439 -15.76 -12.78 -16.21
N CYS A 440 -17.08 -12.98 -16.15
CA CYS A 440 -17.95 -12.28 -15.20
C CYS A 440 -17.63 -12.67 -13.74
N VAL A 441 -17.39 -13.96 -13.46
CA VAL A 441 -16.95 -14.43 -12.14
C VAL A 441 -15.63 -13.79 -11.74
N GLN A 442 -14.64 -13.82 -12.65
CA GLN A 442 -13.35 -13.18 -12.44
C GLN A 442 -13.50 -11.68 -12.15
N MET A 443 -14.43 -11.01 -12.82
CA MET A 443 -14.73 -9.60 -12.61
C MET A 443 -15.38 -9.32 -11.24
N VAL A 444 -16.30 -10.18 -10.79
CA VAL A 444 -16.89 -10.09 -9.44
C VAL A 444 -15.84 -10.32 -8.35
N HIS A 445 -14.92 -11.28 -8.53
CA HIS A 445 -13.80 -11.47 -7.60
C HIS A 445 -12.86 -10.26 -7.58
N ALA A 446 -12.49 -9.74 -8.75
CA ALA A 446 -11.66 -8.55 -8.86
C ALA A 446 -12.34 -7.32 -8.21
N ALA A 447 -13.65 -7.18 -8.37
CA ALA A 447 -14.45 -6.12 -7.77
C ALA A 447 -14.44 -6.15 -6.22
N ASN A 448 -14.36 -7.33 -5.61
CA ASN A 448 -14.28 -7.47 -4.15
C ASN A 448 -12.88 -7.18 -3.61
N VAL A 449 -11.84 -7.42 -4.40
CA VAL A 449 -10.43 -7.27 -3.97
C VAL A 449 -9.89 -5.87 -4.26
N ALA A 450 -10.20 -5.30 -5.43
CA ALA A 450 -9.60 -4.07 -5.92
C ALA A 450 -10.62 -2.94 -6.06
N LYS A 451 -10.19 -1.72 -5.74
CA LYS A 451 -10.98 -0.49 -5.93
C LYS A 451 -11.04 -0.07 -7.41
N ASN A 452 -10.00 -0.42 -8.18
CA ASN A 452 -9.80 0.02 -9.56
C ASN A 452 -9.64 -1.19 -10.49
N MET A 453 -10.35 -1.17 -11.61
CA MET A 453 -10.35 -2.25 -12.58
C MET A 453 -10.32 -1.73 -14.01
N ILE A 454 -9.53 -2.36 -14.88
CA ILE A 454 -9.47 -2.06 -16.32
C ILE A 454 -10.01 -3.26 -17.09
N LEU A 455 -11.06 -3.03 -17.89
CA LEU A 455 -11.63 -3.99 -18.83
C LEU A 455 -11.00 -3.74 -20.20
N CYS A 456 -10.04 -4.58 -20.58
CA CYS A 456 -9.30 -4.43 -21.84
C CYS A 456 -9.83 -5.43 -22.88
N GLY A 457 -10.25 -4.97 -24.05
CA GLY A 457 -10.63 -5.86 -25.15
C GLY A 457 -11.31 -5.16 -26.31
N SER A 458 -11.39 -5.83 -27.46
CA SER A 458 -12.00 -5.26 -28.67
C SER A 458 -13.46 -4.86 -28.46
N THR A 459 -14.00 -3.97 -29.29
CA THR A 459 -15.44 -3.73 -29.34
C THR A 459 -16.18 -5.06 -29.59
N HIS A 460 -17.43 -5.16 -29.14
CA HIS A 460 -18.27 -6.38 -29.24
C HIS A 460 -17.85 -7.60 -28.39
N SER A 461 -16.82 -7.50 -27.54
CA SER A 461 -16.47 -8.60 -26.62
C SER A 461 -17.38 -8.73 -25.39
N GLY A 462 -18.47 -7.94 -25.32
CA GLY A 462 -19.46 -7.99 -24.23
C GLY A 462 -18.98 -7.40 -22.90
N LYS A 463 -17.95 -6.54 -22.92
CA LYS A 463 -17.41 -5.84 -21.74
C LYS A 463 -18.46 -4.98 -21.05
N SER A 464 -19.12 -4.10 -21.79
CA SER A 464 -20.13 -3.19 -21.24
C SER A 464 -21.33 -3.96 -20.67
N SER A 465 -21.74 -5.05 -21.30
CA SER A 465 -22.80 -5.95 -20.80
C SER A 465 -22.39 -6.66 -19.52
N ALA A 466 -21.16 -7.19 -19.48
CA ALA A 466 -20.62 -7.84 -18.28
C ALA A 466 -20.54 -6.86 -17.11
N ALA A 467 -20.09 -5.63 -17.37
CA ALA A 467 -20.01 -4.55 -16.38
C ALA A 467 -21.37 -4.17 -15.77
N MET A 468 -22.43 -4.15 -16.58
CA MET A 468 -23.81 -3.93 -16.09
C MET A 468 -24.28 -5.10 -15.24
N LEU A 469 -24.14 -6.32 -15.75
CA LEU A 469 -24.56 -7.53 -15.04
C LEU A 469 -23.86 -7.70 -13.69
N MET A 470 -22.58 -7.35 -13.59
CA MET A 470 -21.83 -7.40 -12.33
C MET A 470 -22.48 -6.57 -11.23
N VAL A 471 -23.05 -5.42 -11.54
CA VAL A 471 -23.65 -4.53 -10.54
C VAL A 471 -24.92 -5.14 -9.97
N ASP A 472 -25.71 -5.80 -10.81
CA ASP A 472 -26.91 -6.52 -10.39
C ASP A 472 -26.54 -7.75 -9.56
N VAL A 473 -25.53 -8.52 -10.01
CA VAL A 473 -25.02 -9.70 -9.29
C VAL A 473 -24.48 -9.31 -7.91
N LEU A 474 -23.66 -8.25 -7.81
CA LEU A 474 -23.13 -7.78 -6.53
C LEU A 474 -24.25 -7.31 -5.59
N THR A 475 -25.26 -6.63 -6.12
CA THR A 475 -26.42 -6.19 -5.35
C THR A 475 -27.18 -7.40 -4.78
N GLN A 476 -27.41 -8.44 -5.59
CA GLN A 476 -28.06 -9.67 -5.15
C GLN A 476 -27.22 -10.45 -4.13
N MET A 477 -25.90 -10.57 -4.35
CA MET A 477 -24.99 -11.23 -3.41
C MET A 477 -25.00 -10.55 -2.04
N GLN A 478 -25.00 -9.22 -2.04
CA GLN A 478 -25.01 -8.45 -0.80
C GLN A 478 -26.32 -8.61 -0.03
N GLN A 479 -27.46 -8.66 -0.73
CA GLN A 479 -28.77 -8.97 -0.13
C GLN A 479 -28.79 -10.37 0.50
N GLN A 480 -28.23 -11.38 -0.17
CA GLN A 480 -28.16 -12.75 0.35
C GLN A 480 -27.29 -12.86 1.61
N GLN A 481 -26.16 -12.15 1.65
CA GLN A 481 -25.29 -12.11 2.84
C GLN A 481 -25.99 -11.47 4.06
N GLN A 482 -26.81 -10.44 3.84
CA GLN A 482 -27.58 -9.80 4.91
C GLN A 482 -28.68 -10.71 5.47
N LEU A 483 -29.36 -11.49 4.61
CA LEU A 483 -30.35 -12.49 5.02
C LEU A 483 -29.71 -13.62 5.84
N GLN A 484 -28.50 -14.05 5.50
CA GLN A 484 -27.78 -15.06 6.29
C GLN A 484 -27.32 -14.54 7.65
N THR A 485 -26.89 -13.28 7.73
CA THR A 485 -26.41 -12.65 8.98
C THR A 485 -27.57 -12.42 9.96
N SER A 486 -28.74 -12.03 9.47
CA SER A 486 -29.96 -11.86 10.29
C SER A 486 -30.47 -13.19 10.86
N VAL A 487 -30.40 -14.29 10.10
CA VAL A 487 -30.75 -15.64 10.57
C VAL A 487 -29.78 -16.18 11.63
N GLN A 488 -28.49 -15.83 11.56
CA GLN A 488 -27.50 -16.20 12.58
C GLN A 488 -27.66 -15.38 13.87
N GLN A 489 -27.97 -14.08 13.78
CA GLN A 489 -28.19 -13.22 14.95
C GLN A 489 -29.45 -13.62 15.75
N GLN A 490 -30.52 -14.06 15.07
CA GLN A 490 -31.75 -14.56 15.72
C GLN A 490 -31.53 -15.85 16.54
N LYS A 491 -30.49 -16.64 16.25
CA LYS A 491 -30.13 -17.81 17.06
C LYS A 491 -29.33 -17.47 18.33
N SER A 492 -28.84 -16.24 18.48
CA SER A 492 -27.92 -15.86 19.56
C SER A 492 -28.42 -14.77 20.53
N LEU A 493 -29.58 -14.14 20.33
CA LEU A 493 -30.11 -13.13 21.27
C LEU A 493 -31.62 -13.29 21.51
N SER A 494 -31.99 -13.52 22.77
CA SER A 494 -33.36 -13.63 23.29
C SER A 494 -33.83 -12.34 23.99
N VAL A 495 -33.55 -11.17 23.43
CA VAL A 495 -34.11 -9.89 23.93
C VAL A 495 -34.45 -8.97 22.75
N PRO A 496 -35.72 -8.58 22.56
CA PRO A 496 -36.09 -7.56 21.59
C PRO A 496 -35.88 -6.18 22.22
N GLN A 497 -34.86 -5.44 21.78
CA GLN A 497 -34.83 -3.99 21.94
C GLN A 497 -35.03 -3.35 20.59
N GLU A 498 -36.24 -2.79 20.41
CA GLU A 498 -36.57 -1.85 19.36
C GLU A 498 -35.66 -0.63 19.48
N SER A 499 -34.81 -0.43 18.49
CA SER A 499 -34.15 0.85 18.28
C SER A 499 -34.07 1.12 16.79
N ASN A 500 -34.39 2.37 16.43
CA ASN A 500 -34.51 2.93 15.08
C ASN A 500 -33.22 2.86 14.22
N TYR A 501 -32.22 2.05 14.59
CA TYR A 501 -31.02 1.76 13.80
C TYR A 501 -31.28 0.83 12.60
N ALA A 502 -32.43 0.15 12.54
CA ALA A 502 -32.76 -0.78 11.46
C ALA A 502 -33.05 -0.09 10.10
N GLN A 503 -33.38 1.20 10.10
CA GLN A 503 -33.65 1.94 8.85
C GLN A 503 -32.39 2.50 8.16
N GLU A 504 -31.26 2.62 8.88
CA GLU A 504 -29.97 3.01 8.26
C GLU A 504 -29.18 1.83 7.69
N ILE A 505 -29.64 0.59 7.90
CA ILE A 505 -29.19 -0.61 7.17
C ILE A 505 -29.91 -0.64 5.80
N ALA A 506 -30.06 0.54 5.18
CA ALA A 506 -30.63 0.70 3.85
C ALA A 506 -29.77 -0.11 2.88
N THR A 507 -30.40 -1.11 2.26
CA THR A 507 -29.95 -1.89 1.09
C THR A 507 -28.81 -1.20 0.35
N GLN A 508 -27.57 -1.63 0.61
CA GLN A 508 -26.41 -1.15 -0.12
C GLN A 508 -26.53 -1.67 -1.55
N THR A 509 -27.14 -0.85 -2.40
CA THR A 509 -27.25 -1.10 -3.83
C THR A 509 -25.92 -0.75 -4.49
N HIS A 510 -25.64 -1.31 -5.66
CA HIS A 510 -24.55 -0.84 -6.50
C HIS A 510 -25.14 0.01 -7.63
N LYS A 511 -24.50 1.13 -7.99
CA LYS A 511 -24.89 1.94 -9.17
C LYS A 511 -23.69 2.28 -10.02
N VAL A 512 -23.87 2.27 -11.34
CA VAL A 512 -22.83 2.65 -12.31
C VAL A 512 -23.11 4.04 -12.87
N TYR A 513 -22.09 4.89 -12.86
CA TYR A 513 -22.05 6.18 -13.54
C TYR A 513 -21.04 6.08 -14.69
N ARG A 514 -21.48 6.31 -15.93
CA ARG A 514 -20.62 6.26 -17.11
C ARG A 514 -20.18 7.67 -17.52
N ILE A 515 -18.90 7.81 -17.84
CA ILE A 515 -18.30 9.05 -18.34
C ILE A 515 -17.42 8.68 -19.53
N ASN A 516 -17.57 9.40 -20.64
CA ASN A 516 -16.58 9.35 -21.71
C ASN A 516 -15.59 10.51 -21.52
N PRO A 517 -14.34 10.26 -21.12
CA PRO A 517 -13.36 11.32 -20.88
C PRO A 517 -12.97 12.07 -22.16
N LEU A 518 -13.10 11.43 -23.33
CA LEU A 518 -12.76 12.03 -24.63
C LEU A 518 -13.90 12.86 -25.21
N ALA A 519 -15.11 12.80 -24.64
CA ALA A 519 -16.21 13.67 -25.03
C ALA A 519 -16.02 15.12 -24.53
N ILE A 520 -15.02 15.35 -23.68
CA ILE A 520 -14.73 16.66 -23.08
C ILE A 520 -13.48 17.23 -23.74
N GLU A 521 -13.58 18.45 -24.28
CA GLU A 521 -12.50 19.10 -25.04
C GLU A 521 -11.28 19.47 -24.18
N SER A 522 -11.48 19.69 -22.88
CA SER A 522 -10.44 20.20 -21.97
C SER A 522 -10.42 19.46 -20.65
N GLU A 523 -9.23 19.12 -20.16
CA GLU A 523 -9.00 18.52 -18.82
C GLU A 523 -9.57 19.39 -17.69
N ASN A 524 -9.59 20.70 -17.91
CA ASN A 524 -10.16 21.70 -17.03
C ASN A 524 -11.65 21.44 -16.74
N VAL A 525 -12.42 21.02 -17.74
CA VAL A 525 -13.86 20.75 -17.58
C VAL A 525 -14.07 19.39 -16.88
N LEU A 526 -13.11 18.47 -16.97
CA LEU A 526 -13.17 17.20 -16.27
C LEU A 526 -12.95 17.36 -14.76
N LEU A 527 -11.93 18.12 -14.35
CA LEU A 527 -11.52 18.23 -12.93
C LEU A 527 -11.93 19.55 -12.25
N GLY A 528 -12.28 20.57 -13.01
CA GLY A 528 -12.61 21.91 -12.54
C GLY A 528 -11.55 22.95 -12.91
N TYR A 529 -11.99 24.21 -12.90
CA TYR A 529 -11.16 25.36 -13.28
C TYR A 529 -11.53 26.60 -12.46
N HIS A 530 -10.58 27.52 -12.35
CA HIS A 530 -10.86 28.88 -11.89
C HIS A 530 -11.43 29.69 -13.05
N THR A 531 -12.54 30.36 -12.80
CA THR A 531 -13.10 31.35 -13.72
C THR A 531 -12.21 32.59 -13.78
N LEU A 532 -12.45 33.47 -14.76
CA LEU A 532 -11.76 34.77 -14.85
C LEU A 532 -11.97 35.64 -13.59
N ALA A 533 -13.06 35.42 -12.85
CA ALA A 533 -13.34 36.06 -11.57
C ALA A 533 -12.59 35.42 -10.37
N ASN A 534 -11.72 34.43 -10.63
CA ASN A 534 -11.02 33.59 -9.65
C ASN A 534 -11.93 32.66 -8.81
N ASP A 535 -13.22 32.60 -9.09
CA ASP A 535 -14.13 31.64 -8.46
C ASP A 535 -13.89 30.23 -9.02
N TRP A 536 -13.82 29.27 -8.12
CA TRP A 536 -13.65 27.86 -8.45
C TRP A 536 -14.95 27.24 -8.98
N GLN A 537 -14.89 26.62 -10.16
CA GLN A 537 -15.96 25.79 -10.70
C GLN A 537 -15.54 24.33 -10.73
N ASP A 538 -16.33 23.48 -10.07
CA ASP A 538 -16.13 22.03 -10.06
C ASP A 538 -16.35 21.44 -11.46
N GLY A 539 -15.46 20.54 -11.88
CA GLY A 539 -15.61 19.78 -13.12
C GLY A 539 -16.65 18.66 -13.03
N VAL A 540 -16.86 17.99 -14.17
CA VAL A 540 -17.82 16.88 -14.28
C VAL A 540 -17.45 15.73 -13.33
N LEU A 541 -16.16 15.37 -13.27
CA LEU A 541 -15.71 14.27 -12.42
C LEU A 541 -15.76 14.65 -10.93
N THR A 542 -15.32 15.85 -10.55
CA THR A 542 -15.35 16.26 -9.13
C THR A 542 -16.78 16.38 -8.61
N THR A 543 -17.71 16.89 -9.41
CA THR A 543 -19.14 16.93 -9.07
C THR A 543 -19.71 15.52 -8.88
N MET A 544 -19.40 14.58 -9.79
CA MET A 544 -19.81 13.18 -9.65
C MET A 544 -19.20 12.51 -8.42
N LEU A 545 -17.92 12.74 -8.12
CA LEU A 545 -17.26 12.19 -6.94
C LEU A 545 -17.87 12.74 -5.64
N ARG A 546 -18.15 14.05 -5.57
CA ARG A 546 -18.86 14.64 -4.42
C ARG A 546 -20.25 14.04 -4.25
N LYS A 547 -20.99 13.81 -5.35
CA LYS A 547 -22.30 13.13 -5.31
C LYS A 547 -22.18 11.68 -4.83
N ALA A 548 -21.21 10.93 -5.36
CA ALA A 548 -20.93 9.55 -4.98
C ALA A 548 -20.53 9.42 -3.49
N ASN A 549 -19.78 10.39 -2.96
CA ASN A 549 -19.42 10.42 -1.54
C ASN A 549 -20.59 10.70 -0.59
N ARG A 550 -21.62 11.44 -1.03
CA ARG A 550 -22.83 11.70 -0.23
C ARG A 550 -23.77 10.48 -0.18
N ASN A 551 -23.70 9.65 -1.20
CA ASN A 551 -24.55 8.48 -1.35
C ASN A 551 -24.19 7.35 -0.37
N CYS A 552 -25.19 6.58 0.05
CA CYS A 552 -25.03 5.40 0.92
C CYS A 552 -24.77 4.09 0.15
N HIS A 553 -24.86 4.13 -1.18
CA HIS A 553 -24.73 2.98 -2.07
C HIS A 553 -23.35 2.94 -2.71
N THR A 554 -22.87 1.75 -3.08
CA THR A 554 -21.57 1.58 -3.72
C THR A 554 -21.63 2.14 -5.14
N SER A 555 -20.87 3.22 -5.38
CA SER A 555 -20.89 3.95 -6.65
C SER A 555 -19.71 3.53 -7.52
N TRP A 556 -20.00 2.96 -8.68
CA TRP A 556 -19.03 2.58 -9.70
C TRP A 556 -18.91 3.68 -10.75
N ILE A 557 -17.74 4.29 -10.89
CA ILE A 557 -17.48 5.29 -11.93
C ILE A 557 -16.76 4.57 -13.07
N CYS A 558 -17.45 4.47 -14.20
CA CYS A 558 -17.00 3.80 -15.42
C CYS A 558 -16.53 4.84 -16.44
N PHE A 559 -15.25 4.80 -16.79
CA PHE A 559 -14.69 5.57 -17.89
C PHE A 559 -14.75 4.73 -19.16
N ASP A 560 -15.57 5.15 -20.12
CA ASP A 560 -15.71 4.50 -21.42
C ASP A 560 -14.96 5.31 -22.48
N GLY A 561 -13.79 4.81 -22.91
CA GLY A 561 -12.96 5.49 -23.88
C GLY A 561 -11.48 5.09 -23.79
N ILE A 562 -10.69 5.48 -24.79
CA ILE A 562 -9.26 5.16 -24.82
C ILE A 562 -8.55 5.87 -23.66
N ILE A 563 -7.73 5.12 -22.91
CA ILE A 563 -6.85 5.70 -21.89
C ILE A 563 -5.73 6.46 -22.60
N SER A 564 -5.76 7.79 -22.49
CA SER A 564 -4.65 8.65 -22.93
C SER A 564 -3.82 9.09 -21.72
N ARG A 565 -2.54 9.38 -21.96
CA ARG A 565 -1.63 9.86 -20.89
C ARG A 565 -2.04 11.21 -20.32
N THR A 566 -2.79 12.01 -21.06
CA THR A 566 -3.21 13.36 -20.69
C THR A 566 -4.12 13.35 -19.48
N TRP A 567 -5.33 12.78 -19.60
CA TRP A 567 -6.28 12.72 -18.48
C TRP A 567 -5.95 11.62 -17.46
N ALA A 568 -5.41 10.47 -17.89
CA ALA A 568 -5.19 9.34 -16.98
C ALA A 568 -4.08 9.61 -15.94
N ASN A 569 -3.13 10.50 -16.25
CA ASN A 569 -2.09 10.92 -15.31
C ASN A 569 -2.58 11.91 -14.25
N LEU A 570 -3.82 12.38 -14.33
CA LEU A 570 -4.44 13.23 -13.30
C LEU A 570 -5.12 12.41 -12.21
N LEU A 571 -5.45 11.15 -12.48
CA LEU A 571 -6.09 10.20 -11.56
C LEU A 571 -5.16 9.31 -10.69
N PRO A 572 -3.81 9.30 -10.78
CA PRO A 572 -2.98 8.39 -9.99
C PRO A 572 -3.21 8.50 -8.48
N SER A 573 -3.48 9.71 -7.97
CA SER A 573 -3.77 9.94 -6.55
C SER A 573 -5.02 9.21 -6.06
N ILE A 574 -6.04 9.09 -6.92
CA ILE A 574 -7.24 8.28 -6.69
C ILE A 574 -6.92 6.79 -6.75
N LEU A 575 -6.04 6.39 -7.66
CA LEU A 575 -5.70 4.98 -7.89
C LEU A 575 -4.76 4.43 -6.82
N GLU A 576 -4.01 5.29 -6.15
CA GLU A 576 -3.18 4.95 -4.99
C GLU A 576 -4.04 4.65 -3.75
N LYS A 577 -3.44 3.96 -2.76
CA LYS A 577 -4.13 3.57 -1.52
C LYS A 577 -4.71 4.74 -0.72
N GLU A 578 -4.23 5.97 -0.95
CA GLU A 578 -4.64 7.15 -0.19
C GLU A 578 -6.06 7.65 -0.51
N SER A 579 -6.72 7.13 -1.56
CA SER A 579 -8.12 7.41 -1.89
C SER A 579 -8.49 8.89 -1.86
N SER A 580 -7.58 9.78 -2.27
CA SER A 580 -7.80 11.23 -2.26
C SER A 580 -7.43 11.82 -3.60
N LEU A 581 -8.28 12.67 -4.15
CA LEU A 581 -7.99 13.49 -5.32
C LEU A 581 -7.54 14.88 -4.88
N GLN A 582 -6.35 15.31 -5.30
CA GLN A 582 -5.97 16.71 -5.19
C GLN A 582 -6.56 17.46 -6.38
N ILE A 583 -7.43 18.42 -6.09
CA ILE A 583 -8.07 19.29 -7.06
C ILE A 583 -7.16 20.49 -7.33
N ARG A 584 -7.34 21.17 -8.47
CA ARG A 584 -6.50 22.32 -8.85
C ARG A 584 -6.66 23.54 -7.95
N ASN A 585 -7.77 23.67 -7.22
CA ASN A 585 -7.93 24.65 -6.14
C ASN A 585 -7.18 24.27 -4.84
N GLU A 586 -6.27 23.29 -4.91
CA GLU A 586 -5.49 22.77 -3.79
C GLU A 586 -6.28 22.01 -2.71
N ASP A 587 -7.61 21.86 -2.89
CA ASP A 587 -8.40 21.02 -2.00
C ASP A 587 -8.14 19.54 -2.23
N LYS A 588 -8.23 18.77 -1.14
CA LYS A 588 -8.18 17.31 -1.16
C LYS A 588 -9.58 16.74 -1.01
N LEU A 589 -10.07 16.10 -2.06
CA LEU A 589 -11.32 15.35 -2.03
C LEU A 589 -11.04 13.90 -1.61
N PHE A 590 -11.36 13.57 -0.36
CA PHE A 590 -11.29 12.20 0.16
C PHE A 590 -12.46 11.37 -0.35
N LEU A 591 -12.17 10.17 -0.86
CA LEU A 591 -13.15 9.23 -1.38
C LEU A 591 -13.43 8.14 -0.36
N ARG A 592 -14.71 7.81 -0.18
CA ARG A 592 -15.13 6.65 0.62
C ARG A 592 -14.70 5.35 -0.06
N ASP A 593 -14.59 4.27 0.73
CA ASP A 593 -14.30 2.92 0.22
C ASP A 593 -15.42 2.35 -0.68
N GLN A 594 -16.60 2.95 -0.62
CA GLN A 594 -17.77 2.63 -1.43
C GLN A 594 -17.69 3.18 -2.87
N VAL A 595 -16.74 4.07 -3.17
CA VAL A 595 -16.53 4.60 -4.52
C VAL A 595 -15.49 3.75 -5.24
N LYS A 596 -15.85 3.11 -6.35
CA LYS A 596 -14.98 2.23 -7.13
C LYS A 596 -14.85 2.72 -8.57
N PHE A 597 -13.74 2.39 -9.22
CA PHE A 597 -13.41 2.86 -10.57
C PHE A 597 -13.26 1.72 -11.55
N MET A 598 -13.82 1.91 -12.73
CA MET A 598 -13.76 0.97 -13.84
C MET A 598 -13.35 1.72 -15.11
N PHE A 599 -12.44 1.14 -15.88
CA PHE A 599 -11.96 1.72 -17.14
C PHE A 599 -12.20 0.73 -18.26
N GLU A 600 -13.06 1.06 -19.21
CA GLU A 600 -13.29 0.25 -20.41
C GLU A 600 -12.41 0.76 -21.54
N THR A 601 -11.49 -0.09 -22.03
CA THR A 601 -10.57 0.25 -23.13
C THR A 601 -10.39 -0.85 -24.15
N LEU A 602 -9.97 -0.44 -25.35
CA LEU A 602 -9.59 -1.35 -26.42
C LEU A 602 -8.16 -1.91 -26.22
N SER A 603 -7.22 -1.03 -25.85
CA SER A 603 -5.79 -1.34 -25.72
C SER A 603 -5.16 -0.53 -24.59
N LEU A 604 -4.05 -1.05 -24.06
CA LEU A 604 -3.24 -0.45 -22.99
C LEU A 604 -1.94 0.20 -23.50
N ALA A 605 -1.73 0.29 -24.82
CA ALA A 605 -0.47 0.77 -25.40
C ALA A 605 -0.09 2.20 -24.93
N ASP A 606 -1.08 3.08 -24.80
CA ASP A 606 -0.86 4.47 -24.39
C ASP A 606 -0.91 4.69 -22.88
N ALA A 607 -1.37 3.70 -22.10
CA ALA A 607 -1.49 3.81 -20.65
C ALA A 607 -0.12 3.91 -19.98
N SER A 608 -0.01 4.74 -18.93
CA SER A 608 1.23 4.82 -18.16
C SER A 608 1.43 3.55 -17.32
N PRO A 609 2.67 3.02 -17.19
CA PRO A 609 2.91 1.81 -16.40
C PRO A 609 2.45 1.93 -14.94
N SER A 610 2.49 3.13 -14.36
CA SER A 610 2.00 3.42 -13.01
C SER A 610 0.48 3.20 -12.88
N PHE A 611 -0.28 3.66 -13.88
CA PHE A 611 -1.74 3.52 -13.93
C PHE A 611 -2.14 2.04 -14.01
N VAL A 612 -1.42 1.28 -14.85
CA VAL A 612 -1.60 -0.16 -15.03
C VAL A 612 -1.23 -0.93 -13.76
N ALA A 613 -0.14 -0.55 -13.07
CA ALA A 613 0.31 -1.22 -11.85
C ALA A 613 -0.68 -1.11 -10.69
N ASN A 614 -1.41 0.02 -10.59
CA ASN A 614 -2.37 0.30 -9.52
C ASN A 614 -3.79 -0.21 -9.82
N SER A 615 -4.00 -0.86 -10.96
CA SER A 615 -5.30 -1.34 -11.42
C SER A 615 -5.29 -2.85 -11.66
N THR A 616 -6.44 -3.50 -11.46
CA THR A 616 -6.62 -4.91 -11.84
C THR A 616 -7.10 -4.98 -13.28
N ILE A 617 -6.38 -5.67 -14.15
CA ILE A 617 -6.72 -5.79 -15.58
C ILE A 617 -7.49 -7.08 -15.80
N ILE A 618 -8.57 -7.01 -16.58
CA ILE A 618 -9.30 -8.16 -17.09
C ILE A 618 -9.32 -8.09 -18.61
N TYR A 619 -8.69 -9.08 -19.25
CA TYR A 619 -8.70 -9.20 -20.70
C TYR A 619 -9.94 -9.93 -21.20
N PHE A 620 -10.65 -9.27 -22.12
CA PHE A 620 -11.74 -9.80 -22.92
C PHE A 620 -11.23 -10.04 -24.35
N ASP A 621 -10.83 -11.28 -24.60
CA ASP A 621 -10.38 -11.70 -25.92
C ASP A 621 -11.56 -11.80 -26.92
N LYS A 622 -11.26 -11.73 -28.22
CA LYS A 622 -12.25 -11.94 -29.30
C LYS A 622 -12.86 -13.33 -29.25
N SER A 623 -12.17 -14.31 -28.66
CA SER A 623 -12.66 -15.68 -28.50
C SER A 623 -13.73 -15.85 -27.41
N VAL A 624 -13.92 -14.84 -26.54
CA VAL A 624 -14.87 -14.91 -25.43
C VAL A 624 -16.32 -15.00 -25.94
N ILE A 625 -16.65 -14.20 -26.96
CA ILE A 625 -17.97 -14.16 -27.60
C ILE A 625 -17.82 -14.44 -29.08
N ASP A 626 -18.49 -15.48 -29.58
CA ASP A 626 -18.54 -15.75 -31.01
C ASP A 626 -19.58 -14.84 -31.66
N TRP A 627 -19.31 -14.41 -32.91
CA TRP A 627 -20.26 -13.66 -33.71
C TRP A 627 -21.63 -14.35 -33.84
N LYS A 628 -21.65 -15.70 -33.78
CA LYS A 628 -22.88 -16.50 -33.81
C LYS A 628 -23.80 -16.22 -32.62
N VAL A 629 -23.23 -15.96 -31.44
CA VAL A 629 -24.01 -15.65 -30.22
C VAL A 629 -24.66 -14.29 -30.36
N ILE A 630 -23.90 -13.32 -30.89
CA ILE A 630 -24.42 -11.98 -31.18
C ILE A 630 -25.53 -12.10 -32.22
N ALA A 631 -25.25 -12.71 -33.38
CA ALA A 631 -26.24 -12.92 -34.43
C ALA A 631 -27.50 -13.65 -33.91
N GLY A 632 -27.35 -14.69 -33.10
CA GLY A 632 -28.47 -15.41 -32.49
C GLY A 632 -29.29 -14.57 -31.51
N ALA A 633 -28.69 -13.59 -30.82
CA ALA A 633 -29.42 -12.65 -29.99
C ALA A 633 -30.22 -11.63 -30.84
N TRP A 634 -29.65 -11.14 -31.95
CA TRP A 634 -30.34 -10.22 -32.86
C TRP A 634 -31.38 -10.91 -33.76
N LEU A 635 -31.21 -12.21 -34.04
CA LEU A 635 -32.14 -13.02 -34.84
C LEU A 635 -33.25 -13.66 -34.01
N LYS A 636 -33.29 -13.40 -32.70
CA LYS A 636 -34.35 -13.88 -31.81
C LYS A 636 -35.63 -13.04 -31.86
N ASP A 637 -35.64 -11.99 -32.70
CA ASP A 637 -36.82 -11.19 -33.04
C ASP A 637 -37.64 -11.80 -34.17
#